data_AF-A0A849WB73-F1
#
_entry.id   AF-A0A849WB73-F1
#
_cell.length_a   1.000
_cell.length_b   1.000
_cell.length_c   1.000
_cell.angle_alpha   90.00
_cell.angle_beta   90.00
_cell.angle_gamma   90.00
#
_symmetry.space_group_name_H-M   'P 1'
#
loop_
_entity.id
_entity.type
_entity.pdbx_description
1 polymer ?
#
loop_
_entity_poly.entity_id
_entity_poly.type
_entity_poly.pdbx_seq_one_letter_code
_entity_poly.pdbx_strand_id
1 'polypeptide(L)' 'MLSEIAIKEFVAIYYKRYGVTLTQEQAREAAFKLLNMFQVIYRPIGKDGVKLVNTKESDGSS' A
#
# COMPACT_ATOMS: atom_id res chain seq x y z
N MET A 1 -1.82 -15.56 3.47
CA MET A 1 -3.28 -15.34 3.38
C MET A 1 -3.64 -14.14 4.26
N LEU A 2 -4.58 -13.30 3.84
CA LEU A 2 -5.08 -12.19 4.66
C LEU A 2 -5.95 -12.72 5.81
N SER A 3 -5.85 -12.10 6.99
CA SER A 3 -6.71 -12.43 8.13
C SER A 3 -8.15 -11.95 7.89
N GLU A 4 -9.13 -12.58 8.55
CA GLU A 4 -10.52 -12.15 8.42
C GLU A 4 -10.76 -10.73 8.94
N ILE A 5 -10.03 -10.32 9.98
CA ILE A 5 -10.09 -8.96 10.53
C ILE A 5 -9.62 -7.95 9.47
N ALA A 6 -8.49 -8.22 8.80
CA ALA A 6 -7.99 -7.34 7.74
C ALA A 6 -8.97 -7.23 6.56
N ILE A 7 -9.66 -8.31 6.20
CA ILE A 7 -10.71 -8.27 5.17
C ILE A 7 -11.91 -7.42 5.61
N LYS A 8 -12.35 -7.54 6.87
CA LYS A 8 -13.44 -6.71 7.40
C LYS A 8 -13.10 -5.23 7.41
N GLU A 9 -11.88 -4.89 7.84
CA GLU A 9 -11.38 -3.51 7.79
C GLU A 9 -11.30 -2.99 6.36
N PHE A 10 -10.82 -3.80 5.42
CA PHE A 10 -10.77 -3.44 4.01
C PHE A 10 -12.17 -3.11 3.46
N VAL A 11 -13.18 -3.93 3.75
CA VAL A 11 -14.58 -3.67 3.35
C VAL A 11 -15.08 -2.35 3.94
N ALA A 12 -14.83 -2.10 5.23
CA ALA A 12 -15.26 -0.86 5.89
C ALA A 12 -14.62 0.39 5.28
N ILE A 13 -13.32 0.34 4.97
CA ILE A 13 -12.58 1.44 4.33
C ILE A 13 -13.11 1.66 2.91
N TYR A 14 -13.31 0.59 2.14
CA TYR A 14 -13.80 0.66 0.77
C TYR A 14 -15.19 1.29 0.71
N TYR A 15 -16.10 0.86 1.60
CA TYR A 15 -17.43 1.46 1.73
C TYR A 15 -17.35 2.94 2.12
N LYS A 16 -16.55 3.30 3.13
CA LYS A 16 -16.37 4.69 3.54
C LYS A 16 -15.88 5.58 2.40
N ARG A 17 -15.02 5.06 1.51
CA ARG A 17 -14.41 5.83 0.43
C ARG A 17 -15.28 5.92 -0.83
N TYR A 18 -15.98 4.85 -1.18
CA TYR A 18 -16.65 4.72 -2.47
C TYR A 18 -18.16 4.51 -2.36
N GLY A 19 -18.71 4.28 -1.16
CA GLY A 19 -20.12 3.95 -0.94
C GLY A 19 -20.53 2.56 -1.44
N VAL A 20 -19.56 1.71 -1.80
CA VAL A 20 -19.80 0.38 -2.37
C VAL A 20 -19.50 -0.69 -1.33
N THR A 21 -20.44 -1.59 -1.09
CA THR A 21 -20.26 -2.76 -0.23
C THR A 21 -19.75 -3.93 -1.06
N LEU A 22 -18.61 -4.50 -0.66
CA LEU A 22 -18.04 -5.68 -1.29
C LEU A 22 -18.51 -6.95 -0.58
N THR A 23 -18.69 -8.03 -1.33
CA THR A 23 -18.79 -9.37 -0.73
C THR A 23 -17.44 -9.79 -0.15
N GLN A 24 -17.44 -10.79 0.73
CA GLN A 24 -16.20 -11.30 1.34
C GLN A 24 -15.20 -11.81 0.28
N GLU A 25 -15.69 -12.43 -0.79
CA GLU A 25 -14.87 -12.92 -1.90
C GLU A 25 -14.26 -11.76 -2.71
N GLN A 26 -15.09 -10.78 -3.09
CA GLN A 26 -14.64 -9.58 -3.79
C GLN A 26 -13.59 -8.80 -2.98
N ALA A 27 -13.80 -8.69 -1.67
CA ALA A 27 -12.87 -8.03 -0.77
C ALA A 27 -11.52 -8.75 -0.71
N ARG A 28 -11.52 -10.09 -0.65
CA ARG A 28 -10.29 -10.91 -0.68
C ARG A 28 -9.53 -10.72 -1.98
N GLU A 29 -10.23 -10.78 -3.11
CA GLU A 29 -9.60 -10.63 -4.43
C GLU A 29 -8.99 -9.22 -4.60
N ALA A 30 -9.75 -8.17 -4.26
CA ALA A 30 -9.29 -6.80 -4.37
C ALA A 30 -8.10 -6.50 -3.44
N ALA A 31 -8.15 -6.96 -2.19
CA ALA A 31 -7.06 -6.79 -1.24
C ALA A 31 -5.79 -7.54 -1.69
N PHE A 32 -5.94 -8.73 -2.28
CA PHE A 32 -4.81 -9.47 -2.84
C PHE A 32 -4.17 -8.76 -4.04
N LYS A 33 -4.99 -8.22 -4.96
CA LYS A 33 -4.51 -7.41 -6.08
C LYS A 33 -3.73 -6.18 -5.60
N LEU A 34 -4.23 -5.51 -4.56
CA LEU A 34 -3.57 -4.35 -3.97
C LEU A 34 -2.21 -4.72 -3.36
N LEU A 35 -2.14 -5.81 -2.60
CA LEU A 35 -0.87 -6.30 -2.03
C LEU A 35 0.15 -6.63 -3.12
N ASN A 36 -0.27 -7.34 -4.17
CA ASN A 36 0.61 -7.66 -5.29
C ASN A 36 1.10 -6.39 -5.99
N MET A 37 0.23 -5.40 -6.18
CA MET A 37 0.63 -4.11 -6.73
C MET A 37 1.72 -3.47 -5.87
N PHE A 38 1.53 -3.41 -4.54
CA PHE A 38 2.53 -2.89 -3.62
C PHE A 38 3.85 -3.65 -3.71
N GLN A 39 3.83 -4.97 -3.82
CA GLN A 39 5.07 -5.75 -3.99
C GLN A 39 5.83 -5.42 -5.28
N VAL A 40 5.12 -5.06 -6.35
CA VAL A 40 5.75 -4.69 -7.63
C VAL A 40 6.30 -3.27 -7.61
N ILE A 41 5.57 -2.32 -7.04
CA ILE A 41 5.95 -0.89 -7.07
C ILE A 41 6.85 -0.50 -5.90
N TYR A 42 6.68 -1.15 -4.74
CA TYR A 42 7.51 -0.91 -3.56
C TYR A 42 8.82 -1.67 -3.73
N ARG A 43 9.77 -1.04 -4.40
CA ARG A 43 11.16 -1.52 -4.41
C ARG A 43 11.77 -1.18 -3.05
N PRO A 44 12.19 -2.18 -2.24
CA PRO A 44 12.98 -1.87 -1.08
C PRO A 44 14.21 -1.09 -1.55
N ILE A 45 14.40 0.09 -0.97
CA ILE A 45 15.62 0.87 -1.17
C ILE A 45 16.76 -0.01 -0.62
N GLY A 46 17.52 -0.64 -1.52
CA GLY A 46 18.76 -1.34 -1.15
C GLY A 46 19.71 -0.37 -0.45
N LYS A 47 20.73 -0.87 0.24
CA LYS A 47 21.72 -0.02 0.97
C LYS A 47 22.28 1.13 0.10
N ASP A 48 22.30 0.95 -1.22
CA ASP A 48 22.76 1.95 -2.18
C ASP A 48 21.75 3.09 -2.45
N GLY A 49 20.45 2.84 -2.31
CA GLY A 49 19.44 3.88 -2.54
C GLY A 49 19.23 4.80 -1.32
N VAL A 50 19.71 4.43 -0.13
CA VAL A 50 19.74 5.32 1.04
C VAL A 50 20.66 6.52 0.77
N LYS A 51 21.72 6.34 -0.04
CA LYS A 51 22.61 7.43 -0.45
C LYS A 51 21.92 8.49 -1.30
N LEU A 52 20.90 8.13 -2.09
CA LEU A 52 20.21 9.07 -2.98
C LEU A 52 19.17 9.95 -2.26
N VAL A 53 18.65 9.50 -1.10
CA VAL A 53 17.69 10.29 -0.31
C VAL A 53 18.42 11.37 0.50
N ASN A 54 19.62 11.08 1.00
CA ASN A 54 20.39 12.03 1.82
C ASN A 54 21.11 13.14 1.04
N THR A 55 21.19 13.06 -0.30
CA THR A 55 21.85 14.11 -1.11
C THR A 55 20.90 15.25 -1.49
N LYS A 56 19.59 15.14 -1.23
CA LYS A 56 18.61 16.20 -1.59
C LYS A 56 18.31 17.22 -0.48
N GLU A 57 18.93 17.12 0.70
CA GLU A 57 18.72 18.07 1.81
C GLU A 57 19.85 19.09 2.00
N SER A 58 20.86 19.14 1.13
CA SER A 58 22.00 20.06 1.29
C SER A 58 22.32 20.93 0.06
N ASP A 59 21.31 21.36 -0.70
CA ASP A 59 21.48 22.41 -1.74
C ASP A 59 20.39 23.48 -1.62
N GLY A 60 20.24 24.03 -0.42
CA GLY A 60 19.28 25.10 -0.16
C GLY A 60 19.54 25.83 1.15
N SER A 61 20.58 26.65 1.22
CA SER A 61 20.55 28.02 1.77
C SER A 61 21.97 28.57 1.96
N SER A 62 22.21 29.68 1.24
CA SER A 62 23.01 30.88 1.57
C SER A 62 24.40 30.77 2.20
#